data_AF-A0A7C3XUU2-F1
#
_entry.id   AF-A0A7C3XUU2-F1
#
_cell.length_a   1.000
_cell.length_b   1.000
_cell.length_c   1.000
_cell.angle_alpha   90.00
_cell.angle_beta   90.00
_cell.angle_gamma   90.00
#
_symmetry.space_group_name_H-M   'P 1'
#
loop_
_entity.id
_entity.type
_entity.pdbx_description
1 polymer ?
#
loop_
_entity_poly.entity_id
_entity_poly.type
_entity_poly.pdbx_seq_one_letter_code
_entity_poly.pdbx_strand_id
1 'polypeptide(L)' 'MPLKSTSRFDLESIYQAIINNAVDGIITIDEKGRIEAVNPAALRLFGYDESELITQNV' A
#
# COMPACT_ATOMS: atom_id res chain seq x y z
N MET A 1 26.53 -24.48 -3.11
CA MET A 1 25.55 -23.44 -3.52
C MET A 1 25.03 -22.77 -2.25
N PRO A 2 25.31 -21.49 -1.97
CA PRO A 2 24.68 -20.83 -0.84
C PRO A 2 23.26 -20.42 -1.22
N LEU A 3 22.31 -20.75 -0.34
CA LEU A 3 20.93 -20.28 -0.41
C LEU A 3 20.96 -18.77 -0.19
N LYS A 4 20.68 -17.98 -1.24
CA LYS A 4 20.62 -16.52 -1.16
C LYS A 4 19.68 -16.16 -0.02
N SER A 5 20.22 -15.47 0.97
CA SER A 5 19.50 -14.77 2.02
C SER A 5 18.35 -13.98 1.40
N THR A 6 17.12 -14.51 1.50
CA THR A 6 15.88 -13.80 1.19
C THR A 6 15.90 -12.52 2.01
N SER A 7 16.33 -11.44 1.38
CA SER A 7 16.50 -10.17 2.04
C SER A 7 15.10 -9.62 2.25
N ARG A 8 14.81 -9.16 3.45
CA ARG A 8 13.52 -8.58 3.85
C ARG A 8 13.00 -7.52 2.84
N PHE A 9 13.93 -6.92 2.10
CA PHE A 9 13.73 -6.00 0.97
C PHE A 9 12.94 -6.59 -0.22
N ASP A 10 13.16 -7.86 -0.60
CA ASP A 10 12.48 -8.47 -1.75
C ASP A 10 11.00 -8.68 -1.46
N LEU A 11 10.69 -9.11 -0.24
CA LEU A 11 9.33 -9.40 0.18
C LEU A 11 8.49 -8.13 0.27
N GLU A 12 9.04 -7.06 0.86
CA GLU A 12 8.38 -5.76 0.91
C GLU A 12 8.09 -5.23 -0.50
N SER A 13 9.05 -5.32 -1.41
CA SER A 13 8.89 -4.84 -2.79
C SER A 13 7.82 -5.62 -3.55
N ILE A 14 7.76 -6.95 -3.35
CA ILE A 14 6.73 -7.81 -3.96
C ILE A 14 5.36 -7.47 -3.38
N TYR A 15 5.26 -7.30 -2.05
CA TYR A 15 4.00 -6.89 -1.42
C TYR A 15 3.51 -5.55 -1.97
N GLN A 16 4.36 -4.54 -2.03
CA GLN A 16 4.03 -3.23 -2.59
C GLN A 16 3.60 -3.34 -4.06
N ALA A 17 4.28 -4.15 -4.87
CA ALA A 17 3.93 -4.37 -6.26
C ALA A 17 2.54 -5.01 -6.42
N ILE A 18 2.19 -5.99 -5.58
CA ILE A 18 0.88 -6.64 -5.61
C ILE A 18 -0.21 -5.65 -5.21
N ILE A 19 -0.03 -4.93 -4.10
CA ILE A 19 -1.02 -3.97 -3.58
C ILE A 19 -1.26 -2.84 -4.59
N ASN A 20 -0.20 -2.28 -5.18
CA ASN A 20 -0.31 -1.14 -6.09
C ASN A 20 -0.95 -1.49 -7.44
N ASN A 21 -0.84 -2.75 -7.88
CA ASN A 21 -1.41 -3.22 -9.16
C ASN A 21 -2.76 -3.96 -8.98
N ALA A 22 -3.25 -4.10 -7.75
CA ALA A 22 -4.56 -4.68 -7.52
C ALA A 22 -5.66 -3.80 -8.14
N VAL A 23 -6.62 -4.44 -8.80
CA VAL A 23 -7.77 -3.76 -9.42
C VAL A 23 -8.80 -3.34 -8.36
N ASP A 24 -8.92 -4.13 -7.30
CA ASP A 24 -9.77 -3.81 -6.15
C ASP A 24 -9.10 -2.76 -5.27
N GLY A 25 -9.92 -1.86 -4.70
CA GLY A 25 -9.47 -0.88 -3.74
C GLY A 25 -9.09 -1.54 -2.42
N ILE A 26 -7.86 -1.30 -1.97
CA ILE A 26 -7.32 -1.79 -0.71
C ILE A 26 -7.06 -0.60 0.20
N ILE A 27 -7.63 -0.66 1.40
CA ILE A 27 -7.40 0.29 2.49
C ILE A 27 -7.01 -0.52 3.73
N THR A 28 -5.90 -0.14 4.34
CA THR A 28 -5.48 -0.65 5.64
C THR A 28 -5.81 0.40 6.70
N ILE A 29 -6.39 -0.04 7.82
CA ILE A 29 -6.70 0.82 8.97
C ILE A 29 -6.08 0.26 10.25
N ASP A 30 -5.74 1.15 11.18
CA ASP A 30 -5.30 0.78 12.52
C ASP A 30 -6.49 0.35 13.42
N GLU A 31 -6.19 -0.10 14.64
CA GLU A 31 -7.20 -0.50 15.63
C GLU A 31 -8.16 0.63 16.05
N LYS A 32 -7.81 1.88 15.76
CA LYS A 32 -8.60 3.09 16.04
C LYS A 32 -9.36 3.57 14.81
N GLY A 33 -9.28 2.86 13.68
CA GLY A 33 -9.94 3.18 12.42
C GLY A 33 -9.23 4.25 11.58
N ARG A 34 -7.97 4.59 11.87
CA ARG A 34 -7.18 5.53 11.07
C ARG A 34 -6.60 4.81 9.86
N ILE A 35 -6.65 5.44 8.69
CA ILE A 35 -6.08 4.90 7.46
C ILE A 35 -4.54 4.90 7.55
N GLU A 36 -3.93 3.72 7.41
CA GLU A 36 -2.48 3.55 7.39
C GLU A 36 -1.93 3.45 5.95
N ALA A 37 -2.72 2.88 5.02
CA ALA A 37 -2.32 2.74 3.63
C ALA A 37 -3.54 2.67 2.70
N VAL A 38 -3.37 3.18 1.48
CA VAL A 38 -4.38 3.15 0.42
C VAL A 38 -3.69 2.83 -0.90
N ASN A 39 -4.22 1.87 -1.66
CA ASN A 39 -3.69 1.58 -2.99
C ASN A 39 -4.31 2.49 -4.08
N PRO A 40 -3.70 2.60 -5.27
CA PRO A 40 -4.20 3.46 -6.34
C PRO A 40 -5.64 3.16 -6.79
N ALA A 41 -6.06 1.89 -6.71
CA ALA A 41 -7.43 1.51 -7.05
C ALA A 41 -8.46 2.09 -6.07
N ALA A 42 -8.17 2.08 -4.77
CA ALA A 42 -9.04 2.68 -3.77
C ALA A 42 -9.17 4.19 -3.99
N LEU A 43 -8.07 4.88 -4.29
CA LEU A 43 -8.09 6.31 -4.61
C LEU A 43 -9.05 6.63 -5.76
N ARG A 44 -8.96 5.85 -6.85
CA ARG A 44 -9.86 5.97 -8.01
C ARG A 44 -11.32 5.69 -7.66
N LEU A 45 -11.58 4.69 -6.81
CA LEU A 45 -12.95 4.34 -6.38
C LEU A 45 -13.59 5.44 -5.54
N PHE A 46 -12.81 6.08 -4.65
CA PHE A 46 -13.30 7.17 -3.81
C PHE A 46 -13.26 8.54 -4.49
N GLY A 47 -12.64 8.63 -5.68
CA GLY A 47 -12.51 9.87 -6.44
C GLY A 47 -11.50 10.86 -5.83
N TYR A 48 -10.60 10.39 -4.98
CA TYR A 48 -9.51 11.19 -4.42
C TYR A 48 -8.28 11.10 -5.31
N ASP A 49 -7.60 12.22 -5.49
CA ASP A 49 -6.31 12.26 -6.18
C ASP A 49 -5.21 11.72 -5.24
N GLU A 50 -4.21 11.01 -5.77
CA GLU A 50 -3.04 10.53 -4.99
C GLU A 50 -2.37 11.66 -4.21
N SER A 51 -2.45 12.87 -4.76
CA SER A 51 -1.90 14.09 -4.20
C SER A 51 -2.70 14.69 -3.03
N GLU A 52 -3.96 14.30 -2.80
CA GLU A 52 -4.76 14.74 -1.64
C GLU A 52 -4.59 13.86 -0.40
N LEU A 53 -4.15 12.59 -0.56
CA LEU A 53 -4.03 11.64 0.55
C LEU A 53 -2.63 11.55 1.16
N ILE A 54 -1.58 11.89 0.40
CA ILE A 54 -0.21 12.02 0.92
C ILE A 54 0.07 13.49 1.23
N THR A 55 -0.60 14.09 2.22
CA THR A 55 -0.11 15.22 3.06
C THR A 55 -1.23 15.64 4.01
N GLN A 56 -1.43 14.91 5.11
CA GLN A 56 -1.58 15.51 6.45
C GLN A 56 -1.34 14.44 7.50
N ASN A 57 -0.13 14.50 8.08
CA ASN A 57 0.13 13.97 9.41
C ASN A 57 -0.90 14.56 10.39
N VAL A 58 -1.62 13.73 11.14
CA VAL A 58 -2.51 14.10 12.26
C VAL A 58 -1.97 13.54 13.57
#